data_AF-A0A7C6DPP2-F1
#
_entry.id   AF-A0A7C6DPP2-F1
#
_cell.length_a   1.000
_cell.length_b   1.000
_cell.length_c   1.000
_cell.angle_alpha   90.00
_cell.angle_beta   90.00
_cell.angle_gamma   90.00
#
_symmetry.space_group_name_H-M   'P 1'
#
loop_
_entity.id
_entity.type
_entity.pdbx_description
1 polymer ?
#
loop_
_entity_poly.entity_id
_entity_poly.type
_entity_poly.pdbx_seq_one_letter_code
_entity_poly.pdbx_strand_id
1 'polypeptide(L)'
;MPRKSKAELESMSAEAAWYTTPEGRRQTQREFERALKQGTLLRSPGLPIPATDAKVLAELVEKAKANATKAISIRLPVADLERAQRIAAKEGIGYQTVLKRAIQAGLKKVS
;
A
#
# COMPACT_ATOMS: atom_id res chain seq x y z
N MET A 1 -12.48 -15.36 10.96
CA MET A 1 -13.27 -14.11 10.93
C MET A 1 -14.38 -14.25 9.90
N PRO A 2 -15.64 -13.93 10.23
CA PRO A 2 -16.73 -13.95 9.26
C PRO A 2 -16.47 -12.91 8.16
N ARG A 3 -16.64 -13.31 6.89
CA ARG A 3 -16.51 -12.42 5.74
C ARG A 3 -17.84 -11.71 5.50
N LYS A 4 -17.82 -10.38 5.44
CA LYS A 4 -18.98 -9.57 5.07
C LYS A 4 -19.42 -9.90 3.64
N SER A 5 -20.72 -9.88 3.41
CA SER A 5 -21.34 -10.09 2.12
C SER A 5 -21.07 -8.91 1.17
N LYS A 6 -21.23 -9.14 -0.13
CA LYS A 6 -21.06 -8.11 -1.16
C LYS A 6 -22.01 -6.92 -0.96
N ALA A 7 -23.26 -7.19 -0.57
CA ALA A 7 -24.27 -6.16 -0.31
C ALA A 7 -23.88 -5.26 0.87
N GLU A 8 -23.30 -5.83 1.93
CA GLU A 8 -22.80 -5.05 3.07
C GLU A 8 -21.61 -4.16 2.67
N LEU A 9 -20.71 -4.65 1.81
CA LEU A 9 -19.58 -3.85 1.33
C LEU A 9 -20.04 -2.68 0.44
N GLU A 10 -21.00 -2.91 -0.44
CA GLU A 10 -21.57 -1.86 -1.30
C GLU A 10 -22.35 -0.83 -0.48
N SER A 11 -23.10 -1.26 0.53
CA SER A 11 -23.79 -0.37 1.47
C SER A 11 -22.80 0.49 2.28
N MET A 12 -21.74 -0.10 2.82
CA MET A 12 -20.68 0.63 3.52
C MET A 12 -19.96 1.63 2.59
N SER A 13 -19.73 1.24 1.34
CA SER A 13 -19.11 2.12 0.34
C SER A 13 -20.02 3.30 -0.03
N ALA A 14 -21.33 3.07 -0.13
CA ALA A 14 -22.30 4.12 -0.40
C ALA A 14 -22.42 5.10 0.78
N GLU A 15 -22.41 4.59 2.02
CA GLU A 15 -22.37 5.42 3.23
C GLU A 15 -21.10 6.27 3.29
N ALA A 16 -19.93 5.68 3.05
CA ALA A 16 -18.66 6.40 3.01
C ALA A 16 -18.64 7.49 1.92
N ALA A 17 -19.19 7.20 0.74
CA ALA A 17 -19.34 8.17 -0.33
C ALA A 17 -20.31 9.30 0.07
N TRP A 18 -21.40 8.99 0.76
CA TRP A 18 -22.36 9.98 1.23
C TRP A 18 -21.76 10.99 2.22
N TYR A 19 -20.90 10.54 3.15
CA TYR A 19 -20.17 11.45 4.06
C TYR A 19 -19.20 12.41 3.35
N THR A 20 -18.87 12.15 2.09
CA THR A 20 -18.04 13.04 1.25
C THR A 20 -18.85 14.14 0.56
N THR A 21 -20.18 14.06 0.58
CA THR A 21 -21.08 15.10 0.04
C THR A 21 -21.16 16.32 0.97
N PRO A 22 -21.61 17.51 0.49
CA PRO A 22 -21.82 18.67 1.35
C PRO A 22 -22.79 18.44 2.50
N GLU A 23 -23.84 17.63 2.28
CA GLU A 23 -24.85 17.29 3.28
C GLU A 23 -24.26 16.38 4.36
N GLY A 24 -23.54 15.34 3.96
CA GLY A 24 -22.82 14.45 4.88
C GLY A 24 -21.83 15.20 5.76
N ARG A 25 -21.08 16.16 5.21
CA ARG A 25 -20.15 17.01 6.00
C ARG A 25 -20.88 17.86 7.04
N ARG A 26 -22.02 18.46 6.69
CA ARG A 26 -22.84 19.24 7.62
C ARG A 26 -23.41 18.36 8.74
N GLN A 27 -23.83 17.14 8.42
CA GLN A 27 -24.29 16.18 9.42
C GLN A 27 -23.16 15.83 10.40
N THR A 28 -21.97 15.50 9.89
CA THR A 28 -20.80 15.24 10.73
C THR A 28 -20.51 16.43 11.64
N GLN A 29 -20.48 17.66 11.11
CA GLN A 29 -20.23 18.85 11.92
C GLN A 29 -21.24 18.99 13.07
N ARG A 30 -22.54 18.76 12.82
CA ARG A 30 -23.58 18.80 13.86
C ARG A 30 -23.39 17.72 14.92
N GLU A 31 -23.04 16.50 14.53
CA GLU A 31 -22.77 15.42 15.49
C GLU A 31 -21.54 15.73 16.36
N PHE A 32 -20.49 16.32 15.78
CA PHE A 32 -19.33 16.78 16.54
C PHE A 32 -19.68 17.92 17.50
N GLU A 33 -20.47 18.91 17.07
CA GLU A 33 -20.96 19.99 17.95
C GLU A 33 -21.84 19.46 19.08
N ARG A 34 -22.67 18.45 18.80
CA ARG A 34 -23.50 17.77 19.80
C ARG A 34 -22.63 17.01 20.81
N ALA A 35 -21.66 16.24 20.35
CA ALA A 35 -20.74 15.50 21.21
C ALA A 35 -19.88 16.44 22.08
N LEU A 36 -19.48 17.60 21.54
CA LEU A 36 -18.81 18.66 22.30
C LEU A 36 -19.71 19.20 23.42
N LYS A 37 -20.97 19.56 23.11
CA LYS A 37 -21.94 20.05 24.11
C LYS A 37 -22.24 19.02 25.20
N GLN A 38 -22.27 17.74 24.84
CA GLN A 38 -22.55 16.63 25.75
C GLN A 38 -21.31 16.14 26.52
N GLY A 39 -20.11 16.67 26.21
CA GLY A 39 -18.86 16.22 26.83
C GLY A 39 -18.45 14.79 26.46
N THR A 40 -19.10 14.19 25.46
CA THR A 40 -18.87 12.79 25.02
C THR A 40 -17.87 12.69 23.86
N LEU A 41 -17.31 13.83 23.42
CA LEU A 41 -16.31 13.84 22.36
C LEU A 41 -15.02 13.16 22.81
N LEU A 42 -14.83 11.91 22.37
CA LEU A 42 -13.56 11.22 22.50
C LEU A 42 -12.58 11.77 21.47
N ARG A 43 -11.72 12.70 21.90
CA ARG A 43 -10.47 12.94 21.19
C ARG A 43 -9.53 11.82 21.57
N SER A 44 -9.19 10.95 20.63
CA SER A 44 -7.98 10.15 20.78
C SER A 44 -6.84 11.13 21.07
N PRO A 45 -5.98 10.91 22.08
CA PRO A 45 -4.85 11.79 22.40
C PRO A 45 -3.80 11.87 21.28
N GLY A 46 -4.12 11.37 20.07
CA GLY A 46 -3.18 10.92 19.09
C GLY A 46 -2.51 9.63 19.58
N LEU A 47 -2.01 8.83 18.65
CA LEU A 47 -0.81 8.08 19.00
C LEU A 47 0.30 9.12 19.22
N PRO A 48 1.17 8.99 20.23
CA PRO A 48 2.38 9.80 20.36
C PRO A 48 3.40 9.36 19.29
N ILE A 49 2.98 9.34 18.03
CA ILE A 49 3.86 9.23 16.89
C ILE A 49 4.37 10.66 16.69
N PRO A 50 5.63 10.96 17.05
CA PRO A 50 6.22 12.25 16.69
C PRO A 50 6.00 12.45 15.18
N ALA A 51 5.58 13.65 14.78
CA ALA A 51 5.49 13.98 13.36
C ALA A 51 6.82 13.55 12.71
N THR A 52 6.75 12.59 11.79
CA THR A 52 7.94 12.05 11.14
C THR A 52 8.78 13.23 10.67
N ASP A 53 10.04 13.31 11.13
CA ASP A 53 10.95 14.38 10.74
C ASP A 53 10.88 14.54 9.22
N ALA A 54 10.55 15.75 8.77
CA ALA A 54 10.33 16.05 7.36
C ALA A 54 11.55 15.65 6.51
N LYS A 55 12.76 15.68 7.09
CA LYS A 55 13.99 15.21 6.43
C LYS A 55 13.98 13.69 6.27
N VAL A 56 13.63 12.94 7.31
CA VAL A 56 13.52 11.48 7.25
C VAL A 56 12.45 11.07 6.25
N LEU A 57 11.32 11.78 6.23
CA LEU A 57 10.28 11.55 5.23
C LEU A 57 10.79 11.82 3.81
N ALA A 58 11.50 12.93 3.58
CA ALA A 58 12.07 13.26 2.28
C ALA A 58 13.09 12.19 1.82
N GLU A 59 13.97 11.73 2.71
CA GLU A 59 14.92 10.65 2.40
C GLU A 59 14.23 9.34 2.06
N LEU A 60 13.17 8.99 2.78
CA LEU A 60 12.37 7.78 2.49
C LEU A 60 11.65 7.91 1.15
N VAL A 61 11.14 9.09 0.82
CA VAL A 61 10.52 9.37 -0.48
C VAL A 61 11.55 9.26 -1.61
N GLU A 62 12.75 9.80 -1.45
CA GLU A 62 13.81 9.68 -2.47
C GLU A 62 14.31 8.23 -2.62
N LYS A 63 14.47 7.49 -1.50
CA LYS A 63 14.76 6.05 -1.54
C LYS A 63 13.63 5.27 -2.22
N ALA A 64 12.37 5.64 -2.00
CA ALA A 64 11.23 5.02 -2.66
C ALA A 64 11.23 5.30 -4.18
N LYS A 65 11.56 6.53 -4.59
CA LYS A 65 11.71 6.90 -6.01
C LYS A 65 12.84 6.13 -6.68
N ALA A 66 13.99 6.00 -6.02
CA ALA A 66 15.12 5.22 -6.54
C ALA A 66 14.77 3.72 -6.70
N ASN A 67 13.87 3.21 -5.86
CA ASN A 67 13.37 1.84 -5.93
C ASN A 67 12.07 1.68 -6.73
N ALA A 68 11.63 2.73 -7.45
CA ALA A 68 10.40 2.68 -8.23
C ALA A 68 10.52 1.64 -9.35
N THR A 69 9.65 0.63 -9.32
CA THR A 69 9.60 -0.42 -10.33
C THR A 69 8.59 -0.08 -11.41
N LYS A 70 8.94 -0.33 -12.68
CA LYS A 70 7.98 -0.30 -13.80
C LYS A 70 7.58 -1.73 -14.15
N ALA A 71 6.28 -1.96 -14.31
CA ALA A 71 5.77 -3.24 -14.81
C ALA A 71 6.06 -3.34 -16.31
N ILE A 72 6.74 -4.41 -16.72
CA ILE A 72 7.06 -4.69 -18.11
C ILE A 72 6.70 -6.14 -18.43
N SER A 73 6.30 -6.40 -19.67
CA SER A 73 6.07 -7.75 -20.19
C SER A 73 7.24 -8.13 -21.10
N ILE A 74 7.94 -9.22 -20.79
CA ILE A 74 9.04 -9.76 -21.58
C ILE A 74 8.74 -11.23 -21.91
N ARG A 75 9.04 -11.66 -23.15
CA ARG A 75 8.99 -13.08 -23.52
C ARG A 75 10.31 -13.74 -23.16
N LEU A 76 10.25 -14.85 -22.44
CA LEU A 76 11.40 -15.65 -22.05
C LEU A 76 11.21 -17.10 -22.53
N PRO A 77 12.29 -17.80 -22.92
CA PRO A 77 12.24 -19.23 -23.17
C PRO A 77 11.74 -19.99 -21.94
N VAL A 78 10.95 -21.05 -22.17
CA VAL A 78 10.42 -21.89 -21.08
C VAL A 78 11.56 -22.52 -20.27
N ALA A 79 12.63 -22.94 -20.94
CA ALA A 79 13.81 -23.52 -20.29
C ALA A 79 14.47 -22.57 -19.27
N ASP A 80 14.44 -21.25 -19.51
CA ASP A 80 15.01 -20.25 -18.60
C ASP A 80 14.11 -20.03 -17.38
N LEU A 81 12.79 -20.08 -17.57
CA LEU A 81 11.82 -20.04 -16.47
C LEU A 81 11.99 -21.26 -15.55
N GLU A 82 12.10 -22.46 -16.12
CA GLU A 82 12.32 -23.70 -15.36
C GLU A 82 13.67 -23.69 -14.63
N ARG A 83 14.72 -23.14 -15.26
CA ARG A 83 16.02 -22.96 -14.62
C ARG A 83 15.92 -22.01 -13.44
N ALA A 84 15.23 -20.88 -13.60
CA ALA A 84 15.01 -19.92 -12.52
C ALA A 84 14.22 -20.53 -11.36
N GLN A 85 13.19 -21.34 -11.65
CA GLN A 85 12.42 -22.07 -10.63
C GLN A 85 13.27 -23.08 -9.85
N ARG A 86 14.16 -23.81 -10.53
CA ARG A 86 15.07 -24.75 -9.86
C ARG A 86 16.07 -24.05 -8.92
N ILE A 87 16.59 -22.90 -9.33
CA ILE A 87 17.49 -22.09 -8.49
C ILE A 87 16.71 -21.52 -7.29
N ALA A 88 15.52 -20.99 -7.55
CA ALA A 88 14.61 -20.47 -6.53
C ALA A 88 14.27 -21.52 -5.46
N ALA A 89 13.98 -22.76 -5.88
CA ALA A 89 13.69 -23.87 -4.96
C ALA A 89 14.90 -24.24 -4.09
N LYS A 90 16.12 -24.17 -4.63
CA LYS A 90 17.36 -24.44 -3.87
C LYS A 90 17.67 -23.36 -2.84
N GLU A 91 17.41 -22.10 -3.19
CA GLU A 91 17.73 -20.94 -2.35
C GLU A 91 16.57 -20.51 -1.42
N GLY A 92 15.37 -21.09 -1.57
CA GLY A 92 14.19 -20.71 -0.80
C GLY A 92 13.66 -19.31 -1.14
N ILE A 93 13.90 -18.82 -2.37
CA ILE A 93 13.46 -17.50 -2.84
C ILE A 93 12.47 -17.62 -3.99
N GLY A 94 11.77 -16.55 -4.35
CA GLY A 94 10.89 -16.54 -5.52
C GLY A 94 11.66 -16.54 -6.84
N TYR A 95 11.14 -17.22 -7.87
CA TYR A 95 11.77 -17.26 -9.20
C TYR A 95 11.92 -15.88 -9.84
N GLN A 96 11.00 -14.94 -9.55
CA GLN A 96 11.11 -13.56 -10.01
C GLN A 96 12.35 -12.85 -9.43
N THR A 97 12.74 -13.19 -8.20
CA THR A 97 13.95 -12.64 -7.57
C THR A 97 15.20 -13.14 -8.27
N VAL A 98 15.25 -14.42 -8.65
CA VAL A 98 16.34 -14.99 -9.45
C VAL A 98 16.46 -14.25 -10.79
N LEU A 99 15.35 -14.06 -11.49
CA LEU A 99 15.34 -13.33 -12.77
C LEU A 99 15.81 -11.88 -12.62
N LYS A 100 15.34 -11.16 -11.58
CA LYS A 100 15.79 -9.78 -11.31
C LYS A 100 17.30 -9.70 -11.05
N ARG A 101 17.85 -10.64 -10.27
CA ARG A 101 19.30 -10.72 -10.01
C ARG A 101 20.09 -10.99 -11.30
N ALA A 102 19.60 -11.92 -12.13
CA ALA A 102 20.25 -12.25 -13.40
C ALA A 102 20.29 -11.03 -14.36
N ILE A 103 19.17 -10.30 -14.48
CA ILE A 103 19.11 -9.07 -15.28
C ILE A 103 20.08 -8.02 -14.75
N GLN A 104 20.09 -7.77 -13.43
CA GLN A 104 20.99 -6.78 -12.83
C GLN A 104 22.47 -7.15 -13.03
N ALA A 105 22.82 -8.43 -12.87
CA ALA A 105 24.18 -8.91 -13.11
C ALA A 105 24.58 -8.80 -14.59
N GLY A 106 23.64 -9.05 -15.51
CA GLY A 106 23.84 -8.85 -16.95
C GLY A 106 24.10 -7.38 -17.29
N LEU A 107 23.29 -6.46 -16.78
CA LEU A 107 23.46 -5.03 -17.01
C LEU A 107 24.80 -4.50 -16.49
N LYS A 108 25.28 -4.97 -15.32
CA LYS A 108 26.59 -4.62 -14.77
C LYS A 108 27.79 -5.07 -15.62
N LYS A 109 27.60 -6.09 -16.47
CA LYS A 109 28.66 -6.57 -17.38
C LYS A 109 28.68 -5.84 -18.71
N VAL A 110 27.55 -5.24 -19.09
CA VAL A 110 27.38 -4.50 -20.34
C VAL A 110 27.74 -3.01 -20.16
N SER A 111 27.54 -2.48 -18.95
CA SER A 111 28.02 -1.16 -18.53
C SER A 111 29.50 -1.18 -18.19
#